data_AF-A0A4Z1BR87-F1
#
_entry.id   AF-A0A4Z1BR87-F1
#
_cell.length_a   1.000
_cell.length_b   1.000
_cell.length_c   1.000
_cell.angle_alpha   90.00
_cell.angle_beta   90.00
_cell.angle_gamma   90.00
#
_symmetry.space_group_name_H-M   'P 1'
#
loop_
_entity.id
_entity.type
_entity.pdbx_description
1 polymer ?
#
loop_
_entity_poly.entity_id
_entity_poly.type
_entity_poly.pdbx_seq_one_letter_code
_entity_poly.pdbx_strand_id
1 'polypeptide(L)'
;MSLKDTLQKKLETQTDSWSRQIDSLKADARERIAKAKDEHAERQIRKDFDKEIEKLEGRMDEAKKKIAEIRESGEDHLNKLKGRIDDWLSKRD
;
A
#
# COMPACT_ATOMS: atom_id res chain seq x y z
N MET A 1 -10.69 10.13 20.75
CA MET A 1 -9.70 9.20 20.16
C MET A 1 -8.33 9.68 20.55
N SER A 2 -7.45 8.77 20.96
CA SER A 2 -6.05 9.10 21.22
C SER A 2 -5.28 9.32 19.92
N LEU A 3 -4.12 9.97 19.99
CA LEU A 3 -3.21 10.09 18.83
C LEU A 3 -2.86 8.71 18.25
N LYS A 4 -2.72 7.72 19.12
CA LYS A 4 -2.48 6.32 18.76
C LYS A 4 -3.59 5.74 17.90
N ASP A 5 -4.84 5.95 18.29
CA ASP A 5 -6.01 5.47 17.52
C ASP A 5 -6.09 6.16 16.16
N THR A 6 -5.84 7.47 16.13
CA THR A 6 -5.85 8.25 14.90
C THR A 6 -4.78 7.78 13.91
N LEU A 7 -3.57 7.51 14.38
CA LEU A 7 -2.47 7.03 13.52
C LEU A 7 -2.74 5.62 12.99
N GLN A 8 -3.24 4.71 13.83
CA GLN A 8 -3.63 3.37 13.39
C GLN A 8 -4.72 3.44 12.32
N LYS A 9 -5.80 4.18 12.59
CA LYS A 9 -6.91 4.31 11.64
C LYS A 9 -6.47 4.93 10.31
N LYS A 10 -5.55 5.90 10.34
CA LYS A 10 -4.98 6.50 9.13
C LYS A 10 -4.26 5.46 8.28
N LEU A 11 -3.39 4.65 8.89
CA LEU A 11 -2.63 3.61 8.19
C LEU A 11 -3.53 2.47 7.69
N GLU A 12 -4.55 2.08 8.46
CA GLU A 12 -5.57 1.11 8.05
C GLU A 12 -6.34 1.62 6.83
N THR A 13 -6.83 2.87 6.87
CA THR A 13 -7.55 3.49 5.74
C THR A 13 -6.69 3.53 4.48
N GLN A 14 -5.41 3.86 4.62
CA GLN A 14 -4.48 3.87 3.49
C GLN A 14 -4.22 2.46 2.95
N THR A 15 -4.08 1.47 3.83
CA THR A 15 -3.91 0.06 3.49
C THR A 15 -5.12 -0.46 2.71
N ASP A 16 -6.34 -0.11 3.14
CA ASP A 16 -7.58 -0.45 2.44
C ASP A 16 -7.63 0.19 1.04
N SER A 17 -7.14 1.43 0.90
CA SER A 17 -7.06 2.11 -0.39
C SER A 17 -6.11 1.38 -1.35
N TRP A 18 -4.91 1.00 -0.89
CA TRP A 18 -3.97 0.22 -1.70
C TRP A 18 -4.51 -1.17 -2.04
N SER A 19 -5.22 -1.82 -1.11
CA SER A 19 -5.88 -3.10 -1.38
C SER A 19 -6.87 -2.99 -2.55
N ARG A 20 -7.71 -1.95 -2.56
CA ARG A 20 -8.65 -1.71 -3.67
C ARG A 20 -7.94 -1.39 -4.98
N GLN A 21 -6.82 -0.67 -4.92
CA GLN A 21 -5.99 -0.42 -6.10
C GLN A 21 -5.41 -1.72 -6.68
N ILE A 22 -4.93 -2.62 -5.83
CA ILE A 22 -4.46 -3.95 -6.24
C ILE A 22 -5.59 -4.73 -6.92
N ASP A 23 -6.80 -4.72 -6.37
CA ASP A 23 -7.94 -5.41 -6.97
C ASP A 23 -8.29 -4.84 -8.35
N SER A 24 -8.26 -3.51 -8.50
CA SER A 24 -8.45 -2.83 -9.78
C SER A 24 -7.35 -3.19 -10.79
N LEU A 25 -6.07 -3.17 -10.37
CA LEU A 25 -4.94 -3.57 -11.21
C LEU A 25 -5.05 -5.01 -11.68
N LYS A 26 -5.49 -5.93 -10.80
CA LYS A 26 -5.71 -7.34 -11.15
C LYS A 26 -6.85 -7.49 -12.16
N ALA A 27 -7.91 -6.70 -12.05
CA ALA A 27 -9.01 -6.72 -13.01
C ALA A 27 -8.57 -6.19 -14.39
N ASP A 28 -7.88 -5.04 -14.43
CA ASP A 28 -7.35 -4.46 -15.67
C ASP A 28 -6.31 -5.38 -16.33
N ALA A 29 -5.41 -5.97 -15.54
CA ALA A 29 -4.47 -6.98 -16.03
C ALA A 29 -5.18 -8.13 -16.75
N ARG A 30 -6.23 -8.69 -16.14
CA ARG A 30 -7.02 -9.78 -16.74
C ARG A 30 -7.67 -9.35 -18.06
N GLU A 31 -8.26 -8.16 -18.10
CA GLU A 31 -8.88 -7.63 -19.31
C GLU A 31 -7.85 -7.43 -20.44
N ARG A 32 -6.69 -6.86 -20.11
CA ARG A 32 -5.62 -6.58 -21.08
C ARG A 32 -4.96 -7.87 -21.58
N ILE A 33 -4.76 -8.86 -20.72
CA ILE A 33 -4.26 -10.19 -21.09
C ILE A 33 -5.26 -10.87 -22.04
N ALA A 34 -6.56 -10.82 -21.77
CA ALA A 34 -7.57 -11.43 -22.64
C ALA A 34 -7.62 -10.80 -24.05
N LYS A 35 -7.17 -9.55 -24.19
CA LYS A 35 -7.09 -8.83 -25.47
C LYS A 35 -5.71 -8.94 -26.13
N ALA A 36 -4.73 -9.58 -25.49
CA ALA A 36 -3.39 -9.72 -26.03
C ALA A 36 -3.41 -10.58 -27.29
N LYS A 37 -2.60 -10.21 -28.29
CA LYS A 37 -2.56 -10.89 -29.59
C LYS A 37 -1.61 -12.08 -29.62
N ASP A 38 -0.68 -12.14 -28.68
CA ASP A 38 0.34 -13.17 -28.58
C ASP A 38 0.85 -13.29 -27.14
N GLU A 39 1.57 -14.39 -26.87
CA GLU A 39 2.12 -14.68 -25.55
C GLU A 39 3.18 -13.66 -25.08
N HIS A 40 3.89 -13.01 -26.01
CA HIS A 40 4.88 -12.01 -25.64
C HIS A 40 4.19 -10.78 -25.05
N ALA A 41 3.12 -10.31 -25.69
CA ALA A 41 2.28 -9.23 -25.19
C ALA A 41 1.67 -9.58 -23.82
N GLU A 42 1.17 -10.80 -23.65
CA GLU A 42 0.68 -11.25 -22.33
C GLU A 42 1.77 -11.19 -21.25
N ARG A 43 2.97 -11.70 -21.54
CA ARG A 43 4.08 -11.71 -20.58
C ARG A 43 4.50 -10.30 -20.17
N GLN A 44 4.56 -9.36 -21.11
CA GLN A 44 4.88 -7.96 -20.80
C GLN A 44 3.79 -7.34 -19.92
N ILE A 45 2.51 -7.54 -20.26
CA ILE A 45 1.39 -7.05 -19.45
C ILE A 45 1.48 -7.60 -18.02
N ARG A 46 1.62 -8.92 -17.85
CA ARG A 46 1.78 -9.54 -16.52
C ARG A 46 2.92 -8.92 -15.73
N LYS A 47 4.11 -8.84 -16.34
CA LYS A 47 5.31 -8.28 -15.69
C LYS A 47 5.12 -6.84 -15.23
N ASP A 48 4.44 -6.01 -16.01
CA ASP A 48 4.22 -4.61 -15.65
C ASP A 48 3.20 -4.49 -14.50
N PHE A 49 2.11 -5.24 -14.54
CA PHE A 49 1.13 -5.26 -13.44
C PHE A 49 1.68 -5.86 -12.16
N ASP A 50 2.44 -6.97 -12.25
CA ASP A 50 3.04 -7.63 -11.10
C ASP A 50 3.97 -6.67 -10.35
N LYS A 51 4.79 -5.87 -11.06
CA LYS A 51 5.63 -4.85 -10.44
C LYS A 51 4.83 -3.79 -9.68
N GLU A 52 3.72 -3.32 -10.24
CA GLU A 52 2.89 -2.31 -9.57
C GLU A 52 2.17 -2.90 -8.34
N ILE A 53 1.70 -4.15 -8.44
CA ILE A 53 1.10 -4.87 -7.32
C ILE A 53 2.14 -5.08 -6.21
N GLU A 54 3.34 -5.58 -6.54
CA GLU A 54 4.43 -5.78 -5.57
C GLU A 54 4.80 -4.50 -4.84
N LYS A 55 4.83 -3.34 -5.53
CA LYS A 55 5.05 -2.04 -4.90
C LYS A 55 3.97 -1.72 -3.87
N LEU A 56 2.70 -1.95 -4.19
CA LEU A 56 1.58 -1.69 -3.27
C LEU A 56 1.59 -2.67 -2.09
N GLU A 57 1.84 -3.95 -2.32
CA GLU A 57 1.98 -4.97 -1.27
C GLU A 57 3.13 -4.61 -0.31
N GLY A 58 4.27 -4.17 -0.84
CA GLY A 58 5.39 -3.68 -0.04
C GLY A 58 5.03 -2.46 0.82
N ARG A 59 4.18 -1.55 0.33
CA ARG A 59 3.66 -0.42 1.12
C ARG A 59 2.75 -0.90 2.25
N MET A 60 1.87 -1.86 1.98
CA MET A 60 0.98 -2.45 2.98
C MET A 60 1.77 -3.14 4.09
N ASP A 61 2.84 -3.86 3.75
CA ASP A 61 3.68 -4.51 4.75
C ASP A 61 4.47 -3.51 5.59
N GLU A 62 4.95 -2.41 5.00
CA GLU A 62 5.55 -1.33 5.76
C GLU A 62 4.52 -0.63 6.67
N ALA A 63 3.27 -0.45 6.22
CA ALA A 63 2.18 0.08 7.05
C ALA A 63 1.91 -0.82 8.27
N LYS A 64 1.85 -2.15 8.09
CA LYS A 64 1.69 -3.11 9.19
C LYS A 64 2.80 -2.97 10.23
N LYS A 65 4.05 -2.80 9.80
CA LYS A 65 5.19 -2.57 10.70
C LYS A 65 5.03 -1.26 11.48
N LYS A 66 4.62 -0.17 10.82
CA LYS A 66 4.37 1.12 11.50
C LYS A 66 3.19 1.05 12.47
N ILE A 67 2.13 0.29 12.16
CA ILE A 67 1.02 0.02 13.08
C ILE A 67 1.52 -0.71 14.32
N ALA A 68 2.38 -1.72 14.17
CA ALA A 68 3.00 -2.39 15.31
C ALA A 68 3.84 -1.42 16.16
N GLU A 69 4.67 -0.57 15.54
CA GLU A 69 5.45 0.46 16.22
C GLU A 69 4.55 1.45 17.00
N ILE A 70 3.43 1.88 16.43
CA ILE A 70 2.43 2.72 17.12
C ILE A 70 1.83 1.99 18.32
N ARG A 71 1.53 0.69 18.18
CA ARG A 71 0.95 -0.13 19.26
C ARG A 71 1.87 -0.28 20.45
N GLU A 72 3.18 -0.33 20.23
CA GLU A 72 4.19 -0.47 21.27
C GLU A 72 4.66 0.88 21.85
N SER A 73 4.39 1.98 21.14
CA SER A 73 4.85 3.31 21.56
C SER A 73 4.02 3.94 22.67
N GLY A 74 4.73 4.57 23.61
CA GLY A 74 4.16 5.50 24.59
C GLY A 74 3.87 6.88 23.99
N GLU A 75 3.08 7.69 24.70
CA GLU A 75 2.55 8.97 24.19
C GLU A 75 3.63 9.95 23.74
N ASP A 76 4.73 10.05 24.47
CA ASP A 76 5.86 10.95 24.16
C ASP A 76 6.52 10.64 22.80
N HIS A 77 6.49 9.37 22.36
CA HIS A 77 7.10 8.94 21.10
C HIS A 77 6.15 9.08 19.91
N LEU A 78 4.83 9.08 20.14
CA LEU A 78 3.82 9.11 19.07
C LEU A 78 3.89 10.38 18.22
N ASN A 79 4.25 11.53 18.81
CA ASN A 79 4.38 12.77 18.04
C ASN A 79 5.51 12.71 16.99
N LYS A 80 6.63 12.06 17.33
CA LYS A 80 7.74 11.84 16.38
C LYS A 80 7.35 10.82 15.31
N LEU A 81 6.66 9.75 15.71
CA LEU A 81 6.15 8.76 14.77
C LEU A 81 5.15 9.34 13.78
N LYS A 82 4.28 10.23 14.24
CA LYS A 82 3.34 10.93 13.36
C LYS A 82 4.05 11.63 12.21
N GLY A 83 5.10 12.40 12.48
CA GLY A 83 5.89 13.07 11.43
C GLY A 83 6.51 12.08 10.45
N ARG A 84 7.12 10.99 10.94
CA ARG A 84 7.70 9.93 10.09
C ARG A 84 6.65 9.24 9.22
N ILE A 85 5.45 9.02 9.74
CA ILE A 85 4.34 8.41 9.00
C ILE A 85 3.81 9.37 7.93
N ASP A 86 3.62 10.64 8.27
CA ASP A 86 3.14 11.65 7.34
C ASP A 86 4.14 11.83 6.18
N ASP A 87 5.44 11.98 6.49
CA ASP A 87 6.50 12.07 5.49
C ASP A 87 6.58 10.83 4.60
N TRP A 88 6.40 9.65 5.18
CA TRP A 88 6.44 8.38 4.44
C TRP A 88 5.27 8.26 3.47
N LEU A 89 4.06 8.66 3.90
CA LEU A 89 2.88 8.65 3.04
C LEU A 89 3.01 9.67 1.92
N SER A 90 3.48 10.89 2.20
CA SER A 90 3.59 11.97 1.21
C SER A 90 4.69 11.79 0.17
N LYS A 91 5.77 11.05 0.47
CA LYS A 91 6.88 10.84 -0.48
C LYS A 91 6.61 9.75 -1.53
N ARG A 92 5.47 9.08 -1.47
CA ARG A 92 5.19 7.88 -2.27
C ARG A 92 3.91 7.96 -3.11
N ASP A 93 3.25 9.12 -3.13
CA ASP A 93 2.23 9.48 -4.13
C ASP A 93 2.90 10.14 -5.34
#